data_AF-A0A820BY33-F1
#
_entry.id   AF-A0A820BY33-F1
#
_cell.length_a   1.000
_cell.length_b   1.000
_cell.length_c   1.000
_cell.angle_alpha   90.00
_cell.angle_beta   90.00
_cell.angle_gamma   90.00
#
_symmetry.space_group_name_H-M   'P 1'
#
loop_
_entity.id
_entity.type
_entity.pdbx_description
1 polymer ?
#
loop_
_entity_poly.entity_id
_entity_poly.type
_entity_poly.pdbx_seq_one_letter_code
_entity_poly.pdbx_strand_id
1 'polypeptide(L)'
;MVLVMGSVENSKTVAGGYGLGSTSRELCFPYGLAFDDDQTMIIADWGNHRIVRWKIRDTNGQVIAGGNGQGNELNQLNCPTDLLIDKQTNSLIICDH
;
A
#
# COMPACT_ATOMS: atom_id res chain seq x y z
N MET A 1 -2.38 -9.49 -1.24
CA MET A 1 -3.28 -9.05 -2.32
C MET A 1 -4.37 -8.18 -1.72
N VAL A 2 -4.91 -7.22 -2.47
CA VAL A 2 -6.06 -6.41 -2.03
C VAL A 2 -7.24 -6.66 -2.97
N LEU A 3 -8.39 -6.95 -2.37
CA LEU A 3 -9.65 -7.19 -3.06
C LEU A 3 -10.56 -5.98 -2.87
N VAL A 4 -11.13 -5.48 -3.96
CA VAL A 4 -12.25 -4.52 -3.89
C VAL A 4 -13.52 -5.29 -4.19
N MET A 5 -14.49 -5.19 -3.28
CA MET A 5 -15.83 -5.79 -3.39
C MET A 5 -16.76 -4.75 -4.01
N GLY A 6 -17.19 -4.94 -5.26
CA GLY A 6 -18.18 -4.06 -5.89
C GLY A 6 -19.61 -4.35 -5.41
N SER A 7 -19.96 -5.64 -5.40
CA SER A 7 -21.04 -6.25 -4.61
C SER A 7 -20.48 -7.55 -4.02
N VAL A 8 -21.16 -8.15 -3.05
CA VAL A 8 -20.75 -9.45 -2.44
C VAL A 8 -20.53 -10.58 -3.46
N GLU A 9 -20.99 -10.41 -4.71
CA GLU A 9 -20.87 -11.41 -5.78
C GLU A 9 -19.79 -11.08 -6.83
N ASN A 10 -19.19 -9.87 -6.82
CA ASN A 10 -18.20 -9.44 -7.81
C ASN A 10 -16.97 -8.80 -7.14
N SER A 11 -16.18 -9.64 -6.47
CA SER A 11 -14.87 -9.24 -5.95
C SER A 11 -13.82 -9.26 -7.06
N LYS A 12 -13.00 -8.22 -7.15
CA LYS A 12 -11.85 -8.19 -8.06
C LYS A 12 -10.56 -7.87 -7.29
N THR A 13 -9.49 -8.58 -7.61
CA THR A 13 -8.14 -8.20 -7.19
C THR A 13 -7.72 -6.93 -7.92
N VAL A 14 -7.41 -5.90 -7.16
CA VAL A 14 -7.03 -4.57 -7.70
C VAL A 14 -5.59 -4.19 -7.40
N ALA A 15 -4.94 -4.89 -6.47
CA ALA A 15 -3.52 -4.72 -6.17
C ALA A 15 -2.89 -6.04 -5.70
N GLY A 16 -1.64 -6.26 -6.11
CA GLY A 16 -0.95 -7.53 -5.89
C GLY A 16 -1.56 -8.66 -6.71
N GLY A 17 -1.63 -9.86 -6.11
CA GLY A 17 -2.28 -11.04 -6.72
C GLY A 17 -1.35 -11.95 -7.52
N TYR A 18 -0.06 -11.62 -7.59
CA TYR A 18 0.96 -12.39 -8.30
C TYR A 18 1.83 -13.27 -7.39
N GLY A 19 1.38 -13.48 -6.14
CA GLY A 19 2.15 -14.16 -5.10
C GLY A 19 2.54 -13.21 -3.97
N LEU A 20 3.23 -13.78 -2.99
CA LEU A 20 3.85 -13.04 -1.89
C LEU A 20 5.26 -12.65 -2.34
N GLY A 21 5.59 -11.37 -2.28
CA GLY A 21 6.87 -10.86 -2.76
C GLY A 21 6.95 -9.34 -2.76
N SER A 22 8.04 -8.81 -3.28
CA SER A 22 8.40 -7.39 -3.23
C SER A 22 8.55 -6.74 -4.61
N THR A 23 8.23 -7.44 -5.69
CA THR A 23 8.19 -6.81 -7.01
C THR A 23 7.09 -5.75 -7.08
N SER A 24 7.05 -4.96 -8.17
CA SER A 24 5.99 -3.97 -8.40
C SER A 24 4.60 -4.59 -8.54
N ARG A 25 4.49 -5.92 -8.70
CA ARG A 25 3.22 -6.64 -8.90
C ARG A 25 2.80 -7.43 -7.65
N GLU A 26 3.62 -7.43 -6.61
CA GLU A 26 3.43 -8.27 -5.43
C GLU A 26 3.31 -7.40 -4.18
N LEU A 27 2.69 -7.98 -3.15
CA LEU A 27 2.57 -7.41 -1.82
C LEU A 27 2.88 -8.53 -0.82
N CYS A 28 3.43 -8.17 0.33
CA CYS A 28 3.75 -9.07 1.43
C CYS A 28 2.99 -8.64 2.68
N PHE A 29 1.90 -9.37 2.98
CA PHE A 29 1.00 -9.11 4.11
C PHE A 29 0.56 -7.63 4.22
N PRO A 30 -0.18 -7.04 3.25
CA PRO A 30 -0.62 -5.65 3.40
C PRO A 30 -1.66 -5.51 4.53
N TYR A 31 -1.56 -4.47 5.37
CA TYR A 31 -2.47 -4.24 6.53
C TYR A 31 -3.37 -3.01 6.34
N GLY A 32 -2.77 -1.82 6.23
CA GLY A 32 -3.48 -0.56 6.10
C GLY A 32 -3.68 -0.11 4.66
N LEU A 33 -4.79 0.57 4.37
CA LEU A 33 -5.00 1.25 3.10
C LEU A 33 -5.84 2.51 3.24
N ALA A 34 -5.59 3.48 2.36
CA ALA A 34 -6.45 4.65 2.15
C ALA A 34 -6.61 4.92 0.66
N PHE A 35 -7.67 5.67 0.32
CA PHE A 35 -7.91 6.16 -1.03
C PHE A 35 -7.64 7.66 -1.10
N ASP A 36 -6.99 8.09 -2.18
CA ASP A 36 -7.02 9.48 -2.60
C ASP A 36 -8.28 9.79 -3.46
N ASP A 37 -8.45 11.05 -3.83
CA ASP A 37 -9.61 11.50 -4.61
C ASP A 37 -9.64 10.97 -6.06
N ASP A 38 -8.50 10.45 -6.56
CA ASP A 38 -8.36 9.89 -7.91
C ASP A 38 -8.56 8.36 -7.94
N GLN A 39 -9.11 7.79 -6.87
CA GLN A 39 -9.26 6.34 -6.69
C GLN A 39 -7.93 5.59 -6.75
N THR A 40 -6.83 6.24 -6.36
CA THR A 40 -5.56 5.58 -6.10
C THR A 40 -5.56 5.04 -4.68
N MET A 41 -5.20 3.78 -4.54
CA MET A 41 -4.97 3.15 -3.26
C MET A 41 -3.55 3.45 -2.79
N ILE A 42 -3.42 3.84 -1.53
CA ILE A 42 -2.15 3.87 -0.82
C ILE A 42 -2.18 2.71 0.17
N ILE A 43 -1.19 1.83 0.12
CA ILE A 43 -1.18 0.55 0.82
C ILE A 43 0.04 0.45 1.72
N ALA A 44 -0.15 0.12 2.99
CA ALA A 44 0.92 -0.30 3.89
C ALA A 44 1.28 -1.76 3.59
N ASP A 45 2.39 -1.95 2.88
CA ASP A 45 2.91 -3.26 2.49
C ASP A 45 3.86 -3.77 3.59
N TRP A 46 3.25 -4.16 4.72
CA TRP A 46 3.89 -4.42 6.01
C TRP A 46 5.16 -5.27 5.91
N GLY A 47 5.06 -6.44 5.26
CA GLY A 47 6.17 -7.41 5.19
C GLY A 47 7.28 -6.99 4.24
N ASN A 48 7.07 -5.94 3.46
CA ASN A 48 8.09 -5.33 2.60
C ASN A 48 8.58 -3.99 3.13
N HIS A 49 8.12 -3.55 4.31
CA HIS A 49 8.56 -2.32 4.98
C HIS A 49 8.48 -1.10 4.05
N ARG A 50 7.34 -0.94 3.37
CA ARG A 50 7.14 0.10 2.35
C ARG A 50 5.68 0.53 2.24
N ILE A 51 5.47 1.73 1.71
CA ILE A 51 4.16 2.20 1.25
C ILE A 51 4.10 2.17 -0.26
N VAL A 52 3.02 1.60 -0.80
CA VAL A 52 2.80 1.44 -2.23
C VAL A 52 1.58 2.24 -2.67
N ARG A 53 1.73 3.09 -3.69
CA ARG A 53 0.60 3.65 -4.43
C ARG A 53 0.18 2.71 -5.55
N TRP A 54 -1.12 2.54 -5.75
CA TRP A 54 -1.67 1.61 -6.73
C TRP A 54 -3.02 2.10 -7.25
N LYS A 55 -3.12 2.41 -8.55
CA LYS A 55 -4.43 2.76 -9.14
C LYS A 55 -5.22 1.49 -9.41
N ILE A 56 -6.53 1.48 -9.14
CA ILE A 56 -7.40 0.30 -9.27
C ILE A 56 -7.27 -0.46 -10.63
N ARG A 57 -6.80 0.21 -11.69
CA ARG A 57 -6.66 -0.36 -13.04
C ARG A 57 -5.22 -0.63 -13.46
N ASP A 58 -4.24 -0.31 -12.62
CA ASP A 58 -2.83 -0.55 -12.90
C ASP A 58 -2.43 -1.97 -12.50
N THR A 59 -1.50 -2.54 -13.27
CA THR A 59 -0.92 -3.85 -12.97
C THR A 59 0.24 -3.76 -11.98
N ASN A 60 0.83 -2.57 -11.85
CA ASN A 60 2.05 -2.34 -11.07
C ASN A 60 1.78 -1.25 -10.03
N GLY A 61 2.13 -1.55 -8.78
CA GLY A 61 2.26 -0.54 -7.74
C GLY A 61 3.60 0.19 -7.83
N GLN A 62 3.64 1.35 -7.18
CA GLN A 62 4.85 2.15 -7.06
C GLN A 62 5.13 2.45 -5.59
N VAL A 63 6.37 2.21 -5.18
CA VAL A 63 6.85 2.57 -3.84
C VAL A 63 6.92 4.09 -3.73
N ILE A 64 6.32 4.64 -2.68
CA ILE A 64 6.32 6.08 -2.39
C ILE A 64 6.98 6.44 -1.06
N ALA A 65 7.18 5.46 -0.18
CA ALA A 65 7.94 5.59 1.07
C ALA A 65 8.48 4.20 1.49
N GLY A 66 9.59 4.19 2.24
CA GLY A 66 10.26 2.95 2.66
C GLY A 66 10.84 2.15 1.49
N GLY A 67 10.97 0.83 1.67
CA GLY A 67 11.53 -0.09 0.67
C GLY A 67 13.06 -0.12 0.61
N ASN A 68 13.75 0.59 1.50
CA ASN A 68 15.22 0.62 1.63
C ASN A 68 15.72 -0.22 2.82
N GLY A 69 14.99 -1.29 3.13
CA GLY A 69 15.20 -2.11 4.33
C GLY A 69 14.34 -1.67 5.51
N GLN A 70 14.25 -2.56 6.49
CA GLN A 70 13.58 -2.32 7.76
C GLN A 70 14.43 -1.42 8.66
N GLY A 71 13.85 -0.37 9.23
CA GLY A 71 14.53 0.46 10.23
C GLY A 71 13.93 1.85 10.41
N ASN A 72 14.64 2.69 11.16
CA ASN A 72 14.20 4.01 11.61
C ASN A 72 14.93 5.16 10.89
N GLU A 73 15.66 4.87 9.81
CA GLU A 73 16.26 5.90 8.97
C GLU A 73 15.18 6.63 8.15
N LEU A 74 15.47 7.85 7.70
CA LEU A 74 14.50 8.72 7.00
C LEU A 74 13.86 8.09 5.75
N ASN A 75 14.55 7.15 5.12
CA ASN A 75 14.12 6.44 3.91
C ASN A 75 13.72 4.98 4.18
N GLN A 76 13.68 4.56 5.44
CA GLN A 76 13.25 3.24 5.88
C GLN A 76 11.88 3.31 6.53
N LEU A 77 11.23 2.15 6.61
CA LEU A 77 10.05 1.95 7.45
C LEU A 77 10.27 0.66 8.23
N ASN A 78 9.50 0.48 9.29
CA ASN A 78 9.50 -0.72 10.08
C ASN A 78 8.09 -1.25 10.24
N CYS A 79 7.69 -2.18 9.37
CA CYS A 79 6.43 -2.91 9.52
C CYS A 79 5.21 -1.98 9.59
N PRO A 80 5.02 -1.06 8.62
CA PRO A 80 3.95 -0.09 8.68
C PRO A 80 2.59 -0.81 8.70
N THR A 81 1.73 -0.44 9.64
CA THR A 81 0.47 -1.17 9.89
C THR A 81 -0.74 -0.44 9.36
N ASP A 82 -0.76 0.88 9.47
CA ASP A 82 -1.90 1.70 9.07
C ASP A 82 -1.44 3.03 8.47
N LEU A 83 -2.31 3.68 7.71
CA LEU A 83 -2.03 4.97 7.10
C LEU A 83 -3.32 5.78 6.89
N LEU A 84 -3.19 7.09 6.87
CA LEU A 84 -4.27 8.00 6.51
C LEU A 84 -3.74 9.18 5.71
N ILE A 85 -4.60 9.70 4.82
CA ILE A 85 -4.30 10.89 4.02
C ILE A 85 -4.95 12.08 4.73
N ASP A 86 -4.11 13.00 5.21
CA ASP A 86 -4.55 14.30 5.70
C ASP A 86 -4.70 15.25 4.51
N LYS A 87 -5.95 15.46 4.09
CA LYS A 87 -6.29 16.34 2.97
C LYS A 87 -6.07 17.83 3.26
N GLN A 88 -6.05 18.24 4.52
CA GLN A 88 -5.86 19.65 4.86
C GLN A 88 -4.40 20.07 4.68
N THR A 89 -3.49 19.18 5.08
CA THR A 89 -2.04 19.41 4.99
C THR A 89 -1.40 18.76 3.76
N ASN A 90 -2.19 18.03 2.95
CA ASN A 90 -1.71 17.23 1.83
C ASN A 90 -0.57 16.27 2.23
N SER A 91 -0.73 15.62 3.39
CA SER A 91 0.29 14.74 3.99
C SER A 91 -0.22 13.32 4.15
N LEU A 92 0.70 12.35 4.06
CA LEU A 92 0.45 10.96 4.40
C LEU A 92 0.98 10.70 5.81
N ILE A 93 0.11 10.24 6.70
CA ILE A 93 0.48 9.83 8.06
C ILE A 93 0.54 8.30 8.06
N ILE A 94 1.65 7.75 8.56
CA ILE A 94 1.93 6.31 8.57
C ILE A 94 2.12 5.89 10.02
N CYS A 95 1.40 4.86 10.45
CA CYS A 95 1.70 4.16 11.70
C CYS A 95 2.83 3.18 11.43
N ASP A 96 4.04 3.56 11.85
CA ASP A 96 5.27 2.77 11.73
C ASP A 96 5.70 2.26 13.11
N HIS A 97 6.42 1.13 13.12
CA HIS A 97 6.61 0.30 14.33
C HIS A 97 7.91 0.53 15.10
#